data_AF-A0A2V9I1W6-F1
#
_entry.id   AF-A0A2V9I1W6-F1
#
_cell.length_a   1.000
_cell.length_b   1.000
_cell.length_c   1.000
_cell.angle_alpha   90.00
_cell.angle_beta   90.00
_cell.angle_gamma   90.00
#
_symmetry.space_group_name_H-M   'P 1'
#
loop_
_entity.id
_entity.type
_entity.pdbx_description
1 polymer ?
#
loop_
_entity_poly.entity_id
_entity_poly.type
_entity_poly.pdbx_seq_one_letter_code
_entity_poly.pdbx_strand_id
1 'polypeptide(L)'
;MKPALDCLLDLNRDYIRAVETSDVSRFAEILADDFLCSQPDGSLLDREAFLRHTAAPVKISNLEAHDVKVRIMGDVAIIHARTTYT
;
A
#
# COMPACT_ATOMS: atom_id res chain seq x y z
N MET A 1 -24.02 -4.52 -2.50
CA MET A 1 -22.89 -3.73 -1.97
C MET A 1 -21.84 -4.72 -1.46
N LYS A 2 -20.57 -4.57 -1.82
CA LYS A 2 -19.50 -5.46 -1.38
C LYS A 2 -19.22 -5.23 0.12
N PRO A 3 -18.99 -6.27 0.95
CA PRO A 3 -18.62 -6.10 2.35
C PRO A 3 -17.36 -5.26 2.52
N ALA A 4 -17.30 -4.43 3.56
CA ALA A 4 -16.15 -3.55 3.83
C ALA A 4 -14.82 -4.34 3.92
N LEU A 5 -14.86 -5.52 4.56
CA LEU A 5 -13.69 -6.41 4.64
C LEU A 5 -13.17 -6.79 3.25
N ASP A 6 -14.05 -7.19 2.34
CA ASP A 6 -13.63 -7.61 1.00
C ASP A 6 -13.12 -6.42 0.18
N CYS A 7 -13.68 -5.21 0.37
CA CYS A 7 -13.15 -3.99 -0.24
C CYS A 7 -11.73 -3.67 0.25
N LEU A 8 -11.47 -3.84 1.56
CA LEU A 8 -10.14 -3.61 2.15
C LEU A 8 -9.11 -4.67 1.70
N LEU A 9 -9.54 -5.92 1.52
CA LEU A 9 -8.69 -6.98 0.99
C LEU A 9 -8.32 -6.73 -0.49
N ASP A 10 -9.26 -6.24 -1.30
CA ASP A 10 -8.99 -5.80 -2.67
C ASP A 10 -8.03 -4.62 -2.67
N LEU A 11 -8.29 -3.60 -1.85
CA LEU A 11 -7.44 -2.40 -1.75
C LEU A 11 -5.99 -2.77 -1.38
N ASN A 12 -5.80 -3.71 -0.44
CA ASN A 12 -4.47 -4.20 -0.08
C ASN A 12 -3.79 -4.94 -1.25
N ARG A 13 -4.53 -5.76 -1.99
CA ARG A 13 -4.00 -6.48 -3.15
C ARG A 13 -3.58 -5.51 -4.26
N ASP A 14 -4.38 -4.49 -4.51
CA ASP A 14 -4.08 -3.43 -5.46
C ASP A 14 -2.85 -2.62 -5.03
N TYR A 15 -2.75 -2.29 -3.74
CA TYR A 15 -1.58 -1.60 -3.19
C TYR A 15 -0.30 -2.41 -3.42
N ILE A 16 -0.31 -3.70 -3.07
CA ILE A 16 0.86 -4.59 -3.24
C ILE A 16 1.25 -4.70 -4.72
N ARG A 17 0.27 -4.88 -5.61
CA ARG A 17 0.52 -4.89 -7.06
C ARG A 17 1.13 -3.58 -7.54
N ALA A 18 0.60 -2.44 -7.09
CA ALA A 18 1.09 -1.13 -7.48
C ALA A 18 2.55 -0.90 -7.05
N VAL A 19 2.97 -1.46 -5.91
CA VAL A 19 4.40 -1.46 -5.50
C VAL A 19 5.25 -2.21 -6.53
N GLU A 20 4.89 -3.45 -6.85
CA GLU A 20 5.66 -4.31 -7.75
C GLU A 20 5.68 -3.79 -9.20
N THR A 21 4.67 -3.03 -9.62
CA THR A 21 4.59 -2.49 -10.98
C THR A 21 4.92 -1.00 -11.08
N SER A 22 5.35 -0.35 -9.98
CA SER A 22 5.59 1.10 -9.93
C SER A 22 4.40 1.93 -10.44
N ASP A 23 3.17 1.53 -10.08
CA ASP A 23 1.94 2.14 -10.60
C ASP A 23 1.60 3.44 -9.86
N VAL A 24 2.26 4.52 -10.26
CA VAL A 24 2.05 5.86 -9.72
C VAL A 24 0.61 6.33 -9.88
N SER A 25 -0.04 5.98 -10.98
CA SER A 25 -1.43 6.37 -11.25
C SER A 25 -2.39 5.75 -10.23
N ARG A 26 -2.21 4.45 -9.92
CA ARG A 26 -3.02 3.78 -8.90
C ARG A 26 -2.78 4.38 -7.51
N PHE A 27 -1.53 4.67 -7.15
CA PHE A 27 -1.24 5.33 -5.88
C PHE A 27 -1.88 6.73 -5.79
N ALA A 28 -1.88 7.49 -6.88
CA ALA A 28 -2.52 8.80 -6.90
C ALA A 28 -4.04 8.71 -6.66
N GLU A 29 -4.69 7.63 -7.08
CA GLU A 29 -6.12 7.39 -6.87
C GLU A 29 -6.46 6.99 -5.42
N ILE A 30 -5.65 6.11 -4.82
CA ILE A 30 -6.00 5.48 -3.53
C ILE A 30 -5.43 6.18 -2.30
N LEU A 31 -4.39 7.00 -2.46
CA LEU A 31 -3.75 7.68 -1.33
C LEU A 31 -4.38 9.05 -1.09
N ALA A 32 -4.86 9.26 0.14
CA ALA A 32 -5.39 10.53 0.62
C ALA A 32 -4.32 11.63 0.67
N ASP A 33 -4.72 12.89 0.55
CA ASP A 33 -3.81 14.04 0.47
C ASP A 33 -2.87 14.19 1.67
N ASP A 34 -3.27 13.70 2.85
CA ASP A 34 -2.50 13.70 4.09
C ASP A 34 -1.70 12.41 4.35
N PHE A 35 -1.55 11.57 3.33
CA PHE A 35 -0.81 10.30 3.43
C PHE A 35 0.65 10.51 3.84
N LEU A 36 1.11 9.62 4.72
CA LEU A 36 2.49 9.50 5.17
C LEU A 36 2.98 8.05 5.06
N CYS A 37 4.17 7.87 4.49
CA CYS A 37 4.86 6.59 4.40
C CYS A 37 6.11 6.59 5.29
N SER A 38 6.11 5.76 6.34
CA SER A 38 7.29 5.54 7.17
C SER A 38 8.33 4.69 6.46
N GLN A 39 9.56 5.19 6.41
CA GLN A 39 10.73 4.47 5.93
C GLN A 39 11.33 3.58 7.04
N PRO A 40 12.23 2.63 6.71
CA PRO A 40 12.89 1.78 7.70
C PRO A 40 13.69 2.52 8.78
N ASP A 41 14.17 3.74 8.48
CA ASP A 41 14.88 4.61 9.41
C ASP A 41 13.94 5.49 10.27
N GLY A 42 12.63 5.36 10.09
CA GLY A 42 11.61 6.13 10.79
C GLY A 42 11.33 7.51 10.19
N SER A 43 12.01 7.92 9.12
CA SER A 43 11.66 9.13 8.37
C SER A 43 10.31 8.96 7.65
N LEU A 44 9.64 10.07 7.37
CA LEU A 44 8.32 10.07 6.73
C LEU A 44 8.42 10.71 5.34
N LEU A 45 7.86 10.03 4.33
CA LEU A 45 7.56 10.63 3.03
C LEU A 45 6.11 11.08 3.02
N ASP A 46 5.87 12.32 2.62
CA ASP A 46 4.52 12.77 2.24
C ASP A 46 4.06 12.11 0.93
N ARG A 47 2.79 12.30 0.59
CA ARG A 47 2.18 11.74 -0.64
C ARG A 47 2.97 12.09 -1.89
N GLU A 48 3.34 13.35 -2.10
CA GLU A 48 4.01 13.73 -3.34
C GLU A 48 5.43 13.15 -3.43
N ALA A 49 6.16 13.15 -2.33
CA ALA A 49 7.49 12.56 -2.24
C ALA A 49 7.42 11.04 -2.46
N PHE A 50 6.41 10.37 -1.90
CA PHE A 50 6.15 8.96 -2.14
C PHE A 50 5.85 8.67 -3.62
N LEU A 51 4.96 9.44 -4.27
CA LEU A 51 4.66 9.26 -5.69
C LEU A 51 5.89 9.46 -6.59
N ARG A 52 6.73 10.47 -6.29
CA ARG A 52 8.00 10.67 -6.99
C ARG A 52 8.98 9.52 -6.76
N HIS A 53 9.05 9.01 -5.54
CA HIS A 53 9.90 7.88 -5.18
C HIS A 53 9.48 6.60 -5.92
N THR A 54 8.19 6.29 -5.93
CA THR A 54 7.62 5.11 -6.60
C THR A 54 7.73 5.16 -8.13
N ALA A 55 7.89 6.34 -8.73
CA ALA A 55 8.13 6.44 -10.18
C ALA A 55 9.48 5.84 -10.61
N ALA A 56 10.42 5.63 -9.67
CA ALA A 56 11.67 4.95 -9.96
C ALA A 56 11.42 3.45 -10.19
N PRO A 57 12.14 2.80 -11.13
CA PRO A 57 12.00 1.38 -11.35
C PRO A 57 12.22 0.57 -10.08
N VAL A 58 11.21 -0.20 -9.73
CA VAL A 58 11.24 -1.20 -8.67
C VAL A 58 12.33 -2.24 -8.90
N LYS A 59 13.08 -2.55 -7.84
CA LYS A 59 14.18 -3.54 -7.84
C LYS A 59 13.78 -4.91 -7.29
N ILE A 60 12.53 -5.05 -6.86
CA ILE A 60 11.98 -6.26 -6.27
C ILE A 60 11.04 -6.95 -7.26
N SER A 61 10.86 -8.24 -7.07
CA SER A 61 9.96 -9.09 -7.85
C SER A 61 9.35 -10.17 -6.97
N ASN A 62 8.29 -10.82 -7.44
CA ASN A 62 7.53 -11.82 -6.70
C ASN A 62 7.06 -11.28 -5.33
N LEU A 63 6.58 -10.03 -5.32
CA LEU A 63 6.10 -9.39 -4.10
C LEU A 63 4.78 -10.03 -3.69
N GLU A 64 4.79 -10.69 -2.54
CA GLU A 64 3.61 -11.36 -1.99
C GLU A 64 3.34 -10.89 -0.57
N ALA A 65 2.05 -10.68 -0.25
CA ALA A 65 1.59 -10.41 1.10
C ALA A 65 0.99 -11.69 1.72
N HIS A 66 1.51 -12.06 2.87
CA HIS A 66 1.12 -13.22 3.66
C HIS A 66 0.45 -12.78 4.94
N ASP A 67 -0.37 -13.66 5.51
CA ASP A 67 -0.94 -13.48 6.85
C ASP A 67 -1.72 -12.14 7.00
N VAL A 68 -2.38 -11.69 5.91
CA VAL A 68 -3.08 -10.42 5.85
C VAL A 68 -4.19 -10.37 6.89
N LYS A 69 -4.06 -9.47 7.86
CA LYS A 69 -5.02 -9.26 8.93
C LYS A 69 -5.61 -7.86 8.83
N VAL A 70 -6.93 -7.81 8.63
CA VAL A 70 -7.72 -6.58 8.60
C VAL A 70 -8.46 -6.42 9.92
N ARG A 71 -8.30 -5.28 10.59
CA ARG A 71 -9.07 -4.91 11.79
C ARG A 71 -9.82 -3.62 11.52
N ILE A 72 -11.15 -3.68 11.53
CA ILE A 72 -12.03 -2.53 11.29
C ILE A 72 -12.42 -1.93 12.65
N MET A 73 -12.26 -0.62 12.77
CA MET A 73 -12.46 0.19 13.98
C MET A 73 -13.34 1.40 13.61
N GLY A 74 -14.64 1.16 13.44
CA GLY A 74 -15.55 2.19 12.94
C GLY A 74 -15.33 2.47 11.46
N ASP A 75 -14.93 3.69 11.14
CA ASP A 75 -14.60 4.17 9.79
C ASP A 75 -13.13 3.95 9.40
N VAL A 76 -12.28 3.55 10.34
CA VAL A 76 -10.86 3.26 10.12
C VAL A 76 -10.59 1.76 10.08
N ALA A 77 -9.62 1.33 9.29
CA ALA A 77 -9.11 -0.04 9.34
C ALA A 77 -7.59 -0.08 9.36
N ILE A 78 -7.05 -1.06 10.09
CA ILE A 78 -5.61 -1.39 10.07
C ILE A 78 -5.43 -2.68 9.31
N ILE A 79 -4.60 -2.65 8.27
CA ILE A 79 -4.15 -3.83 7.52
C ILE A 79 -2.70 -4.10 7.90
N HIS A 80 -2.41 -5.33 8.33
CA HIS A 80 -1.06 -5.77 8.65
C HIS A 80 -0.81 -7.11 7.95
N ALA A 81 0.34 -7.24 7.30
CA ALA A 81 0.77 -8.44 6.60
C ALA A 81 2.29 -8.58 6.70
N ARG A 82 2.79 -9.80 6.51
CA ARG A 82 4.21 -10.06 6.26
C ARG A 82 4.42 -10.12 4.75
N THR A 83 5.44 -9.45 4.23
CA THR A 83 5.76 -9.49 2.79
C THR A 83 7.00 -10.34 2.52
N THR A 84 7.03 -10.97 1.34
CA THR A 84 8.22 -11.61 0.77
C THR A 84 8.44 -11.07 -0.64
N TYR A 85 9.68 -10.95 -1.06
CA TYR A 85 10.07 -10.53 -2.40
C TYR A 85 11.50 -11.01 -2.71
N THR A 86 11.86 -11.02 -3.99
CA THR A 86 13.18 -11.38 -4.52
C THR A 86 13.80 -10.26 -5.30
#